data_AF-A0A9E3ANJ4-F1
#
_entry.id   AF-A0A9E3ANJ4-F1
#
_cell.length_a   1.000
_cell.length_b   1.000
_cell.length_c   1.000
_cell.angle_alpha   90.00
_cell.angle_beta   90.00
_cell.angle_gamma   90.00
#
_symmetry.space_group_name_H-M   'P 1'
#
loop_
_entity.id
_entity.type
_entity.pdbx_description
1 polymer ?
#
loop_
_entity_poly.entity_id
_entity_poly.type
_entity_poly.pdbx_seq_one_letter_code
_entity_poly.pdbx_strand_id
1 'polypeptide(L)'
;PHNFEPGYLGPITLSHALAQSINTVAARLADEVGRDAVAATARRLGIASPINTDPAMALGTTQVTPLEMATAYDSFANGGRRVSPYGIERIQTSGGRVLYQHRPAQQPQAIANPPLSELDQMLRGVIATGTGVRAAIGGYDLAGKTGTTSDFKDAWFCGFTGGFTTVVWMGRDDATPMRGVTGGSAPVDFWRGFMTTALRRIPHGPIPAGPAPPAPVAPPAETPPLVGEPPAAVPQGEPPAPPAEPDSNNTPLF
;
A
#
# COMPACT_ATOMS: atom_id res chain seq x y z
N PRO A 1 9.78 10.30 -19.68
CA PRO A 1 10.14 11.05 -18.45
C PRO A 1 11.63 11.42 -18.47
N HIS A 2 11.99 12.63 -18.05
CA HIS A 2 13.39 13.05 -17.91
C HIS A 2 13.75 13.14 -16.41
N ASN A 3 15.01 12.85 -16.07
CA ASN A 3 15.52 12.97 -14.69
C ASN A 3 15.70 14.44 -14.31
N PHE A 4 15.68 14.75 -13.01
CA PHE A 4 15.91 16.11 -12.50
C PHE A 4 17.36 16.59 -12.75
N GLU A 5 18.31 15.65 -12.74
CA GLU A 5 19.70 15.86 -13.18
C GLU A 5 19.92 15.21 -14.57
N PRO A 6 20.63 15.86 -15.51
CA PRO A 6 20.89 15.28 -16.83
C PRO A 6 21.88 14.11 -16.75
N GLY A 7 21.45 12.90 -17.12
CA GLY A 7 22.32 11.73 -17.25
C GLY A 7 21.57 10.39 -17.23
N TYR A 8 22.13 9.38 -17.90
CA TYR A 8 21.69 7.98 -17.86
C TYR A 8 22.67 7.19 -16.99
N LEU A 9 22.21 6.67 -15.84
CA LEU A 9 23.09 6.09 -14.81
C LEU A 9 23.45 4.60 -15.03
N GLY A 10 22.97 3.98 -16.11
CA GLY A 10 23.13 2.54 -16.32
C GLY A 10 22.32 1.71 -15.30
N PRO A 11 22.67 0.43 -15.08
CA PRO A 11 22.01 -0.39 -14.06
C PRO A 11 22.33 0.13 -12.65
N ILE A 12 21.28 0.53 -11.92
CA ILE A 12 21.36 1.01 -10.54
C ILE A 12 20.42 0.21 -9.63
N THR A 13 20.71 0.17 -8.33
CA THR A 13 19.83 -0.48 -7.35
C THR A 13 18.57 0.36 -7.11
N LEU A 14 17.47 -0.30 -6.71
CA LEU A 14 16.25 0.40 -6.31
C LEU A 14 16.48 1.35 -5.12
N SER A 15 17.36 0.96 -4.18
CA SER A 15 17.73 1.82 -3.05
C SER A 15 18.40 3.11 -3.50
N HIS A 16 19.34 3.04 -4.46
CA HIS A 16 19.97 4.24 -5.02
C HIS A 16 18.97 5.08 -5.82
N ALA A 17 18.14 4.43 -6.65
CA ALA A 17 17.11 5.11 -7.42
C ALA A 17 16.10 5.85 -6.52
N LEU A 18 15.69 5.26 -5.39
CA LEU A 18 14.82 5.91 -4.41
C LEU A 18 15.52 7.07 -3.71
N ALA A 19 16.77 6.88 -3.28
CA ALA A 19 17.56 7.91 -2.61
C ALA A 19 17.72 9.18 -3.47
N GLN A 20 18.02 8.99 -4.76
CA GLN A 20 18.20 10.07 -5.75
C GLN A 20 16.91 10.48 -6.46
N SER A 21 15.77 9.86 -6.14
CA SER A 21 14.47 10.18 -6.73
C SER A 21 14.45 10.09 -8.26
N ILE A 22 15.00 9.02 -8.82
CA ILE A 22 15.16 8.84 -10.27
C ILE A 22 13.82 8.50 -10.95
N ASN A 23 13.20 9.50 -11.58
CA ASN A 23 11.89 9.41 -12.23
C ASN A 23 11.79 8.32 -13.31
N THR A 24 12.87 8.08 -14.07
CA THR A 24 12.88 7.05 -15.13
C THR A 24 12.76 5.64 -14.58
N VAL A 25 13.39 5.35 -13.43
CA VAL A 25 13.27 4.06 -12.75
C VAL A 25 11.89 3.91 -12.12
N ALA A 26 11.36 4.96 -11.50
CA ALA A 26 10.01 4.93 -10.93
C ALA A 26 8.93 4.62 -11.98
N ALA A 27 9.01 5.26 -13.16
CA ALA A 27 8.10 5.01 -14.27
C ALA A 27 8.21 3.57 -14.80
N ARG A 28 9.44 3.09 -15.02
CA ARG A 28 9.67 1.71 -15.46
C ARG A 28 9.15 0.68 -14.47
N LEU A 29 9.38 0.89 -13.18
CA LEU A 29 8.92 -0.01 -12.13
C LEU A 29 7.39 -0.03 -12.06
N ALA A 30 6.73 1.12 -12.14
CA ALA A 30 5.27 1.20 -12.14
C ALA A 30 4.64 0.46 -13.34
N ASP A 31 5.29 0.51 -14.50
CA ASP A 31 4.85 -0.23 -15.69
C ASP A 31 5.10 -1.74 -15.55
N GLU A 32 6.23 -2.14 -14.95
CA GLU A 32 6.60 -3.54 -14.74
C GLU A 32 5.69 -4.25 -13.73
N VAL A 33 5.35 -3.59 -12.61
CA VAL A 33 4.46 -4.16 -11.57
C VAL A 33 2.98 -3.97 -11.89
N GLY A 34 2.65 -3.05 -12.79
CA GLY A 34 1.27 -2.67 -13.11
C GLY A 34 0.77 -1.49 -12.28
N ARG A 35 0.29 -0.46 -12.98
CA ARG A 35 -0.22 0.80 -12.41
C ARG A 35 -1.43 0.62 -11.50
N ASP A 36 -2.31 -0.34 -11.80
CA ASP A 36 -3.45 -0.66 -10.95
C ASP A 36 -3.01 -1.23 -9.59
N ALA A 37 -1.93 -2.01 -9.57
CA ALA A 37 -1.35 -2.54 -8.32
C ALA A 37 -0.73 -1.41 -7.47
N VAL A 38 -0.12 -0.42 -8.12
CA VAL A 38 0.36 0.81 -7.45
C VAL A 38 -0.81 1.57 -6.83
N ALA A 39 -1.88 1.80 -7.58
CA ALA A 39 -3.07 2.49 -7.08
C ALA A 39 -3.75 1.72 -5.93
N ALA A 40 -3.86 0.39 -6.03
CA ALA A 40 -4.38 -0.46 -4.96
C ALA A 40 -3.52 -0.38 -3.69
N THR A 41 -2.20 -0.32 -3.83
CA THR A 41 -1.27 -0.15 -2.70
C THR A 41 -1.45 1.21 -2.03
N ALA A 42 -1.54 2.30 -2.80
CA ALA A 42 -1.79 3.63 -2.27
C ALA A 42 -3.12 3.72 -1.48
N ARG A 43 -4.20 3.13 -2.01
CA ARG A 43 -5.48 3.03 -1.29
C ARG A 43 -5.36 2.21 0.00
N ARG A 44 -4.62 1.10 -0.03
CA ARG A 44 -4.39 0.27 1.16
C ARG A 44 -3.66 1.04 2.27
N LEU A 45 -2.73 1.94 1.89
CA LEU A 45 -2.01 2.83 2.81
C LEU A 45 -2.85 4.01 3.32
N GLY A 46 -4.04 4.26 2.76
CA GLY A 46 -4.96 5.28 3.26
C GLY A 46 -5.12 6.52 2.36
N ILE A 47 -4.60 6.50 1.13
CA ILE A 47 -4.94 7.53 0.14
C ILE A 47 -6.38 7.31 -0.33
N ALA A 48 -7.26 8.28 -0.05
CA ALA A 48 -8.67 8.24 -0.41
C ALA A 48 -8.98 9.08 -1.65
N SER A 49 -8.13 10.06 -1.95
CA SER A 49 -8.20 10.92 -3.13
C SER A 49 -8.25 10.10 -4.43
N PRO A 50 -8.93 10.60 -5.49
CA PRO A 50 -9.01 9.90 -6.77
C PRO A 50 -7.64 9.64 -7.40
N ILE A 51 -7.29 8.36 -7.56
CA ILE A 51 -6.01 7.92 -8.14
C ILE A 51 -6.23 7.56 -9.62
N ASN A 52 -5.53 8.25 -10.52
CA ASN A 52 -5.43 7.89 -11.94
C ASN A 52 -4.32 6.85 -12.15
N THR A 53 -4.42 6.07 -13.23
CA THR A 53 -3.44 5.04 -13.61
C THR A 53 -2.77 5.34 -14.96
N ASP A 54 -2.73 6.62 -15.32
CA ASP A 54 -1.99 7.10 -16.47
C ASP A 54 -0.47 6.94 -16.25
N PRO A 55 0.36 6.91 -17.31
CA PRO A 55 1.81 6.75 -17.17
C PRO A 55 2.46 7.77 -16.22
N ALA A 56 1.87 8.96 -16.10
CA ALA A 56 2.37 10.01 -15.24
C ALA A 56 2.15 9.74 -13.73
N MET A 57 1.32 8.75 -13.35
CA MET A 57 1.07 8.45 -11.93
C MET A 57 2.35 8.15 -11.15
N ALA A 58 3.35 7.54 -11.81
CA ALA A 58 4.63 7.20 -11.23
C ALA A 58 5.45 8.43 -10.78
N LEU A 59 5.05 9.61 -11.24
CA LEU A 59 5.65 10.90 -10.89
C LEU A 59 4.81 11.69 -9.87
N GLY A 60 3.75 11.11 -9.32
CA GLY A 60 2.92 11.74 -8.30
C GLY A 60 1.93 12.78 -8.83
N THR A 61 1.27 12.52 -9.95
CA THR A 61 0.21 13.41 -10.50
C THR A 61 -1.10 13.38 -9.72
N THR A 62 -1.26 12.46 -8.77
CA THR A 62 -2.42 12.40 -7.88
C THR A 62 -2.34 13.54 -6.86
N GLN A 63 -3.38 14.38 -6.83
CA GLN A 63 -3.55 15.38 -5.78
C GLN A 63 -3.99 14.67 -4.49
N VAL A 64 -3.25 14.91 -3.41
CA VAL A 64 -3.48 14.32 -2.09
C VAL A 64 -3.31 15.39 -1.02
N THR A 65 -4.00 15.21 0.10
CA THR A 65 -3.85 16.11 1.25
C THR A 65 -2.62 15.74 2.08
N PRO A 66 -2.02 16.71 2.81
CA PRO A 66 -0.97 16.39 3.78
C PRO A 66 -1.39 15.37 4.85
N LEU A 67 -2.67 15.35 5.23
CA LEU A 67 -3.20 14.40 6.20
C LEU A 67 -3.25 12.97 5.65
N GLU A 68 -3.61 12.78 4.38
CA GLU A 68 -3.52 11.48 3.71
C GLU A 68 -2.08 11.01 3.59
N MET A 69 -1.15 11.90 3.23
CA MET A 69 0.27 11.57 3.17
C MET A 69 0.83 11.17 4.54
N ALA A 70 0.46 11.89 5.60
CA ALA A 70 0.84 11.54 6.96
C ALA A 70 0.26 10.17 7.37
N THR A 71 -0.99 9.88 7.00
CA THR A 71 -1.65 8.59 7.24
C THR A 71 -0.93 7.45 6.52
N ALA A 72 -0.54 7.67 5.26
CA ALA A 72 0.19 6.69 4.46
C ALA A 72 1.59 6.40 5.03
N TYR A 73 2.34 7.44 5.38
CA TYR A 73 3.69 7.30 5.95
C TYR A 73 3.66 6.74 7.37
N ASP A 74 2.61 6.99 8.14
CA ASP A 74 2.45 6.39 9.48
C ASP A 74 2.40 4.86 9.43
N SER A 75 1.85 4.31 8.34
CA SER A 75 1.89 2.86 8.13
C SER A 75 3.32 2.32 8.09
N PHE A 76 4.32 3.10 7.66
CA PHE A 76 5.72 2.69 7.73
C PHE A 76 6.27 2.86 9.16
N ALA A 77 6.00 4.02 9.77
CA ALA A 77 6.46 4.39 11.10
C ALA A 77 5.97 3.47 12.24
N ASN A 78 4.81 2.81 12.06
CA ASN A 78 4.12 2.06 13.11
C ASN A 78 4.18 0.52 12.97
N GLY A 79 4.97 0.02 12.02
CA GLY A 79 5.09 -1.42 11.75
C GLY A 79 4.02 -1.96 10.80
N GLY A 80 3.57 -1.17 9.83
CA GLY A 80 2.80 -1.65 8.69
C GLY A 80 1.28 -1.57 8.82
N ARG A 81 0.75 -0.91 9.85
CA ARG A 81 -0.70 -0.84 10.12
C ARG A 81 -1.28 0.49 9.65
N ARG A 82 -2.43 0.45 8.98
CA ARG A 82 -3.13 1.69 8.61
C ARG A 82 -3.87 2.26 9.82
N VAL A 83 -3.60 3.51 10.14
CA VAL A 83 -4.34 4.28 11.15
C VAL A 83 -5.47 5.08 10.51
N SER A 84 -6.47 5.42 11.31
CA SER A 84 -7.48 6.42 10.95
C SER A 84 -7.18 7.70 11.73
N PRO A 85 -6.89 8.83 11.06
CA PRO A 85 -6.59 10.07 11.76
C PRO A 85 -7.81 10.58 12.53
N TYR A 86 -7.58 11.10 13.73
CA TYR A 86 -8.61 11.73 14.57
C TYR A 86 -8.02 12.95 15.28
N GLY A 87 -8.85 13.97 15.49
CA GLY A 87 -8.45 15.21 16.20
C GLY A 87 -9.15 15.41 17.55
N ILE A 88 -10.16 14.58 17.87
CA ILE A 88 -10.95 14.70 19.09
C ILE A 88 -10.75 13.42 19.90
N GLU A 89 -10.17 13.53 21.09
CA GLU A 89 -10.02 12.40 22.00
C GLU A 89 -11.26 12.22 22.88
N ARG A 90 -11.84 13.32 23.38
CA ARG A 90 -12.96 13.29 24.32
C ARG A 90 -13.77 14.58 24.24
N ILE A 91 -15.10 14.45 24.33
CA ILE A 91 -16.03 15.58 24.50
C ILE A 91 -16.78 15.33 25.80
N GLN A 92 -16.84 16.35 26.67
CA GLN A 92 -17.57 16.29 27.93
C GLN A 92 -18.32 17.59 28.21
N THR A 93 -19.42 17.52 28.96
CA THR A 93 -20.15 18.70 29.43
C THR A 93 -19.35 19.45 30.49
N SER A 94 -19.74 20.69 30.80
CA SER A 94 -19.17 21.46 31.93
C SER A 94 -19.34 20.74 33.28
N GLY A 95 -20.41 19.96 33.43
CA GLY A 95 -20.66 19.11 34.59
C GLY A 95 -19.91 17.77 34.58
N GLY A 96 -18.98 17.54 33.66
CA GLY A 96 -18.11 16.35 33.61
C GLY A 96 -18.72 15.10 32.93
N ARG A 97 -19.93 15.18 32.38
CA ARG A 97 -20.54 14.04 31.66
C ARG A 97 -19.88 13.85 30.30
N VAL A 98 -19.36 12.66 30.05
CA VAL A 98 -18.75 12.29 28.76
C VAL A 98 -19.83 12.13 27.69
N LEU A 99 -19.68 12.86 26.58
CA LEU A 99 -20.55 12.75 25.41
C LEU A 99 -19.90 11.94 24.30
N TYR A 100 -18.58 11.99 24.21
CA TYR A 100 -17.78 11.25 23.24
C TYR A 100 -16.43 10.89 23.86
N GLN A 101 -15.95 9.70 23.55
CA GLN A 101 -14.58 9.26 23.81
C GLN A 101 -14.13 8.48 22.58
N HIS A 102 -13.00 8.87 22.01
CA HIS A 102 -12.40 8.14 20.90
C HIS A 102 -12.08 6.71 21.34
N ARG A 103 -12.55 5.75 20.54
CA ARG A 103 -12.21 4.34 20.71
C ARG A 103 -11.33 3.95 19.52
N PRO A 104 -10.09 3.51 19.76
CA PRO A 104 -9.21 3.07 18.69
C PRO A 104 -9.92 2.02 17.83
N ALA A 105 -10.04 2.27 16.53
CA ALA A 105 -10.51 1.28 15.58
C ALA A 105 -9.46 0.18 15.41
N GLN A 106 -9.89 -0.99 14.91
CA GLN A 106 -8.93 -1.99 14.44
C GLN A 106 -8.07 -1.37 13.33
N GLN A 107 -6.75 -1.49 13.48
CA GLN A 107 -5.79 -1.01 12.50
C GLN A 107 -5.41 -2.17 11.58
N PRO A 108 -5.97 -2.25 10.36
CA PRO A 108 -5.66 -3.35 9.47
C PRO A 108 -4.20 -3.31 9.02
N GLN A 109 -3.62 -4.48 8.76
CA GLN A 109 -2.28 -4.57 8.19
C GLN A 109 -2.31 -4.06 6.74
N ALA A 110 -1.55 -2.99 6.47
CA ALA A 110 -1.43 -2.38 5.15
C ALA A 110 -0.20 -2.85 4.40
N ILE A 111 0.91 -3.14 5.09
CA ILE A 111 2.14 -3.68 4.53
C ILE A 111 2.84 -4.55 5.57
N ALA A 112 3.37 -5.70 5.19
CA ALA A 112 4.09 -6.60 6.10
C ALA A 112 5.52 -6.83 5.60
N ASN A 113 6.35 -7.53 6.38
CA ASN A 113 7.66 -7.93 5.93
C ASN A 113 7.60 -9.01 4.84
N PRO A 114 8.64 -9.15 4.00
CA PRO A 114 9.85 -8.29 3.90
C PRO A 114 9.69 -6.84 3.39
N PRO A 115 8.72 -6.49 2.50
CA PRO A 115 8.69 -5.19 1.82
C PRO A 115 8.75 -3.95 2.72
N LEU A 116 8.13 -4.00 3.90
CA LEU A 116 8.18 -2.90 4.87
C LEU A 116 9.61 -2.61 5.32
N SER A 117 10.31 -3.61 5.85
CA SER A 117 11.69 -3.46 6.33
C SER A 117 12.66 -2.98 5.24
N GLU A 118 12.49 -3.47 4.00
CA GLU A 118 13.30 -3.06 2.85
C GLU A 118 13.02 -1.61 2.47
N LEU A 119 11.74 -1.20 2.41
CA LEU A 119 11.35 0.17 2.14
C LEU A 119 11.89 1.14 3.19
N ASP A 120 11.76 0.82 4.47
CA ASP A 120 12.29 1.65 5.56
C ASP A 120 13.79 1.81 5.46
N GLN A 121 14.52 0.74 5.11
CA GLN A 121 15.96 0.82 4.88
C GLN A 121 16.31 1.74 3.70
N MET A 122 15.55 1.67 2.61
CA MET A 122 15.76 2.57 1.47
C MET A 122 15.41 4.03 1.80
N LEU A 123 14.36 4.28 2.59
CA LEU A 123 13.95 5.61 3.04
C LEU A 123 14.94 6.24 4.03
N ARG A 124 15.61 5.43 4.87
CA ARG A 124 16.80 5.88 5.62
C ARG A 124 17.92 6.32 4.67
N GLY A 125 18.12 5.59 3.57
CA GLY A 125 19.10 5.93 2.52
C GLY A 125 18.86 7.30 1.87
N VAL A 126 17.60 7.75 1.76
CA VAL A 126 17.25 9.09 1.27
C VAL A 126 17.81 10.19 2.18
N ILE A 127 17.78 9.99 3.50
CA ILE A 127 18.31 10.92 4.50
C ILE A 127 19.83 10.75 4.67
N ALA A 128 20.36 9.54 4.50
CA ALA A 128 21.79 9.30 4.67
C ALA A 128 22.62 9.83 3.50
N THR A 129 22.17 9.60 2.27
CA THR A 129 22.99 9.84 1.04
C THR A 129 22.20 10.44 -0.11
N GLY A 130 20.91 10.68 0.07
CA GLY A 130 19.99 11.06 -0.99
C GLY A 130 19.54 12.52 -0.93
N THR A 131 18.46 12.77 -1.63
CA THR A 131 17.81 14.09 -1.75
C THR A 131 17.31 14.67 -0.42
N GLY A 132 17.16 13.85 0.63
CA GLY A 132 16.68 14.24 1.95
C GLY A 132 17.79 14.51 2.97
N VAL A 133 19.06 14.61 2.56
CA VAL A 133 20.22 14.64 3.47
C VAL A 133 20.13 15.69 4.58
N ARG A 134 19.50 16.84 4.29
CA ARG A 134 19.32 17.93 5.26
C ARG A 134 18.36 17.57 6.40
N ALA A 135 17.60 16.49 6.31
CA ALA A 135 16.71 16.02 7.38
C ALA A 135 17.46 15.33 8.53
N ALA A 136 18.74 14.98 8.37
CA ALA A 136 19.47 14.13 9.31
C ALA A 136 19.70 14.77 10.69
N ILE A 137 19.07 14.25 11.75
CA ILE A 137 19.27 14.68 13.14
C ILE A 137 20.07 13.60 13.86
N GLY A 138 21.24 13.95 14.39
CA GLY A 138 22.12 12.99 15.06
C GLY A 138 21.47 12.30 16.25
N GLY A 139 21.66 10.98 16.37
CA GLY A 139 21.14 10.16 17.47
C GLY A 139 19.71 9.64 17.30
N TYR A 140 19.05 9.95 16.18
CA TYR A 140 17.68 9.50 15.91
C TYR A 140 17.62 8.60 14.67
N ASP A 141 16.77 7.56 14.75
CA ASP A 141 16.43 6.72 13.61
C ASP A 141 15.34 7.42 12.77
N LEU A 142 15.73 7.95 11.62
CA LEU A 142 14.87 8.77 10.75
C LEU A 142 14.83 8.20 9.34
N ALA A 143 13.64 8.19 8.76
CA ALA A 143 13.39 7.83 7.37
C ALA A 143 12.48 8.87 6.72
N GLY A 144 12.60 9.06 5.41
CA GLY A 144 11.74 10.01 4.72
C GLY A 144 11.99 10.11 3.23
N LYS A 145 11.18 10.95 2.57
CA LYS A 145 11.24 11.19 1.13
C LYS A 145 10.89 12.62 0.79
N THR A 146 11.65 13.18 -0.14
CA THR A 146 11.38 14.45 -0.81
C THR A 146 10.35 14.27 -1.93
N GLY A 147 9.52 15.28 -2.16
CA GLY A 147 8.64 15.37 -3.32
C GLY A 147 8.75 16.74 -3.98
N THR A 148 8.71 16.81 -5.30
CA THR A 148 8.69 18.06 -6.07
C THR A 148 7.87 17.83 -7.32
N THR A 149 6.87 18.67 -7.57
CA THR A 149 6.10 18.59 -8.82
C THR A 149 6.90 19.16 -9.99
N SER A 150 6.69 18.64 -11.20
CA SER A 150 7.44 19.04 -12.41
C SER A 150 7.36 20.54 -12.72
N ASP A 151 6.29 21.20 -12.28
CA ASP A 151 6.06 22.65 -12.48
C ASP A 151 6.60 23.50 -11.31
N PHE A 152 7.27 22.90 -10.31
CA PHE A 152 7.74 23.57 -9.09
C PHE A 152 6.63 24.28 -8.31
N LYS A 153 5.39 23.80 -8.40
CA LYS A 153 4.24 24.35 -7.68
C LYS A 153 4.13 23.82 -6.25
N ASP A 154 4.64 22.61 -6.05
CA ASP A 154 4.55 21.89 -4.79
C ASP A 154 5.90 21.32 -4.41
N ALA A 155 6.24 21.49 -3.14
CA ALA A 155 7.43 20.95 -2.53
C ALA A 155 7.06 20.23 -1.25
N TRP A 156 7.46 18.97 -1.14
CA TRP A 156 7.06 18.08 -0.04
C TRP A 156 8.29 17.51 0.65
N PHE A 157 8.17 17.33 1.96
CA PHE A 157 8.96 16.36 2.69
C PHE A 157 8.07 15.55 3.61
N CYS A 158 8.10 14.23 3.43
CA CYS A 158 7.40 13.28 4.28
C CYS A 158 8.45 12.47 5.05
N GLY A 159 8.43 12.51 6.37
CA GLY A 159 9.43 11.82 7.17
C GLY A 159 8.88 11.35 8.51
N PHE A 160 9.55 10.39 9.11
CA PHE A 160 9.11 9.75 10.34
C PHE A 160 10.28 9.16 11.15
N THR A 161 9.96 8.86 12.41
CA THR A 161 10.70 7.96 13.30
C THR A 161 9.74 6.89 13.84
N GLY A 162 10.18 5.97 14.69
CA GLY A 162 9.31 4.94 15.26
C GLY A 162 8.14 5.55 16.06
N GLY A 163 6.93 5.41 15.51
CA GLY A 163 5.68 5.89 16.12
C GLY A 163 5.38 7.39 15.95
N PHE A 164 6.13 8.13 15.11
CA PHE A 164 5.83 9.54 14.87
C PHE A 164 6.15 9.98 13.45
N THR A 165 5.14 10.49 12.75
CA THR A 165 5.20 10.91 11.36
C THR A 165 4.95 12.40 11.24
N THR A 166 5.68 13.07 10.36
CA THR A 166 5.46 14.49 10.03
C THR A 166 5.59 14.69 8.53
N VAL A 167 4.64 15.43 7.97
CA VAL A 167 4.63 15.82 6.54
C VAL A 167 4.59 17.33 6.46
N VAL A 168 5.50 17.88 5.65
CA VAL A 168 5.54 19.31 5.32
C VAL A 168 5.28 19.45 3.84
N TRP A 169 4.28 20.25 3.50
CA TRP A 169 4.03 20.74 2.15
C TRP A 169 4.27 22.24 2.11
N MET A 170 4.80 22.69 0.99
CA MET A 170 4.85 24.10 0.62
C MET A 170 4.32 24.23 -0.80
N GLY A 171 3.53 25.26 -0.99
CA GLY A 171 2.98 25.68 -2.27
C GLY A 171 2.42 27.08 -2.13
N ARG A 172 1.97 27.65 -3.26
CA ARG A 172 1.21 28.90 -3.25
C ARG A 172 -0.26 28.58 -3.50
N ASP A 173 -1.15 29.26 -2.81
CA ASP A 173 -2.60 29.06 -2.95
C ASP A 173 -3.10 29.35 -4.38
N ASP A 174 -2.41 30.24 -5.10
CA ASP A 174 -2.68 30.57 -6.51
C ASP A 174 -1.99 29.62 -7.51
N ALA A 175 -1.34 28.56 -7.02
CA ALA A 175 -0.57 27.58 -7.79
C ALA A 175 0.54 28.19 -8.66
N THR A 176 1.05 29.39 -8.33
CA THR A 176 2.17 29.98 -9.05
C THR A 176 3.50 29.28 -8.68
N PRO A 177 4.38 28.99 -9.66
CA PRO A 177 5.62 28.25 -9.41
C PRO A 177 6.53 28.89 -8.36
N MET A 178 7.08 28.09 -7.45
CA MET A 178 8.04 28.50 -6.43
C MET A 178 9.48 28.22 -6.91
N ARG A 179 10.04 29.14 -7.71
CA ARG A 179 11.42 28.99 -8.23
C ARG A 179 12.42 28.78 -7.08
N GLY A 180 13.19 27.69 -7.16
CA GLY A 180 14.21 27.34 -6.15
C GLY A 180 13.69 26.62 -4.91
N VAL A 181 12.38 26.41 -4.79
CA VAL A 181 11.78 25.61 -3.72
C VAL A 181 11.53 24.20 -4.23
N THR A 182 12.24 23.24 -3.67
CA THR A 182 12.13 21.81 -3.96
C THR A 182 11.92 21.07 -2.66
N GLY A 183 11.55 19.79 -2.72
CA GLY A 183 11.40 18.96 -1.53
C GLY A 183 12.68 18.92 -0.68
N GLY A 184 13.85 18.94 -1.31
CA GLY A 184 15.17 18.93 -0.66
C GLY A 184 15.66 20.29 -0.14
N SER A 185 14.86 21.37 -0.28
CA SER A 185 15.21 22.70 0.23
C SER A 185 14.36 23.07 1.45
N ALA A 186 13.48 24.07 1.32
CA ALA A 186 12.73 24.62 2.44
C ALA A 186 11.87 23.59 3.19
N PRO A 187 11.12 22.68 2.55
CA PRO A 187 10.29 21.70 3.27
C PRO A 187 11.09 20.81 4.23
N VAL A 188 12.26 20.32 3.80
CA VAL A 188 13.15 19.53 4.66
C VAL A 188 13.67 20.35 5.85
N ASP A 189 14.05 21.61 5.64
CA ASP A 189 14.55 22.44 6.72
C ASP A 189 13.48 22.70 7.80
N PHE A 190 12.25 23.01 7.37
CA PHE A 190 11.12 23.20 8.26
C PHE A 190 10.77 21.90 9.01
N TRP A 191 10.74 20.77 8.30
CA TRP A 191 10.53 19.47 8.92
C TRP A 191 11.62 19.17 9.96
N ARG A 192 12.89 19.41 9.63
CA ARG A 192 14.03 19.20 10.53
C ARG A 192 13.92 20.09 11.77
N GLY A 193 13.57 21.37 11.61
CA GLY A 193 13.39 22.31 12.70
C GLY A 193 12.29 21.87 13.67
N PHE A 194 11.14 21.46 13.13
CA PHE A 194 10.04 20.90 13.92
C PHE A 194 10.48 19.62 14.65
N MET A 195 11.04 18.66 13.93
CA MET A 195 11.45 17.37 14.49
C MET A 195 12.55 17.50 15.56
N THR A 196 13.49 18.43 15.39
CA THR A 196 14.54 18.72 16.38
C THR A 196 13.95 19.10 17.75
N THR A 197 12.80 19.77 17.74
CA THR A 197 12.07 20.15 18.95
C THR A 197 11.14 19.02 19.42
N ALA A 198 10.40 18.40 18.50
CA ALA A 198 9.41 17.38 18.80
C ALA A 198 10.06 16.13 19.43
N LEU A 199 11.15 15.62 18.84
CA LEU A 199 11.85 14.41 19.28
C LEU A 199 12.36 14.48 20.72
N ARG A 200 12.54 15.68 21.28
CA ARG A 200 12.93 15.87 22.69
C ARG A 200 11.76 15.71 23.67
N ARG A 201 10.53 15.72 23.17
CA ARG A 201 9.29 15.80 23.97
C ARG A 201 8.36 14.61 23.77
N ILE A 202 8.43 13.96 22.61
CA ILE A 202 7.56 12.85 22.26
C ILE A 202 8.25 11.51 22.58
N PRO A 203 7.49 10.51 23.08
CA PRO A 203 7.93 9.14 23.04
C PRO A 203 8.20 8.72 21.59
N HIS A 204 9.39 8.21 21.34
CA HIS A 204 9.78 7.65 20.06
C HIS A 204 10.71 6.47 20.31
N GLY A 205 10.77 5.56 19.36
CA GLY A 205 11.69 4.43 19.36
C GLY A 205 12.38 4.28 18.00
N PRO A 206 13.23 3.25 17.84
CA PRO A 206 13.64 2.85 16.52
C PRO A 206 12.41 2.54 15.65
N ILE A 207 12.50 2.80 14.35
CA ILE A 207 11.42 2.44 13.43
C ILE A 207 11.23 0.91 13.51
N PRO A 208 10.02 0.42 13.82
CA PRO A 208 9.78 -1.00 14.01
C PRO A 208 10.12 -1.80 12.75
N ALA A 209 10.74 -2.96 12.91
CA ALA A 209 11.06 -3.83 11.78
C ALA A 209 9.81 -4.36 11.04
N GLY A 210 8.61 -4.23 11.61
CA GLY A 210 7.36 -4.76 11.05
C GLY A 210 7.05 -6.20 11.44
N PRO A 211 5.80 -6.67 11.25
CA PRO A 211 5.42 -8.06 11.50
C PRO A 211 5.92 -8.97 10.39
N ALA A 212 6.17 -10.24 10.74
CA ALA A 212 6.40 -11.30 9.77
C ALA A 212 5.24 -11.37 8.75
N PRO A 213 5.50 -11.78 7.50
CA PRO A 213 4.44 -11.99 6.52
C PRO A 213 3.36 -12.94 7.08
N PRO A 214 2.09 -12.74 6.73
CA PRO A 214 1.06 -13.72 7.04
C PRO A 214 1.45 -15.09 6.48
N ALA A 215 1.18 -16.15 7.23
CA ALA A 215 1.43 -17.51 6.77
C ALA A 215 0.74 -17.72 5.40
N PRO A 216 1.34 -18.48 4.46
CA PRO A 216 0.70 -18.78 3.20
C PRO A 216 -0.72 -19.29 3.45
N VAL A 217 -1.72 -18.67 2.81
CA VAL A 217 -3.07 -19.24 2.81
C VAL A 217 -2.92 -20.61 2.16
N ALA A 218 -3.14 -21.67 2.93
CA ALA A 218 -3.16 -23.01 2.37
C ALA A 218 -4.10 -23.00 1.16
N PRO A 219 -3.71 -23.61 0.02
CA PRO A 219 -4.61 -23.68 -1.12
C PRO A 219 -5.96 -24.21 -0.64
N PRO A 220 -7.09 -23.68 -1.13
CA PRO A 220 -8.38 -24.23 -0.79
C PRO A 220 -8.29 -25.74 -1.02
N ALA A 221 -8.65 -26.52 0.01
CA ALA A 221 -8.69 -27.97 -0.11
C ALA A 221 -9.43 -28.29 -1.40
N GLU A 222 -8.79 -29.03 -2.30
CA GLU A 222 -9.41 -29.44 -3.55
C GLU A 222 -10.80 -29.98 -3.21
N THR A 223 -11.83 -29.28 -3.70
CA THR A 223 -13.19 -29.82 -3.68
C THR A 223 -13.09 -31.19 -4.34
N PRO A 224 -13.46 -32.28 -3.65
CA PRO A 224 -13.50 -33.60 -4.28
C PRO A 224 -14.28 -33.48 -5.58
N PRO A 225 -13.82 -34.09 -6.68
CA PRO A 225 -14.56 -34.03 -7.92
C PRO A 225 -15.99 -34.49 -7.64
N LEU A 226 -16.96 -33.67 -8.04
CA LEU A 226 -18.35 -34.09 -8.17
C LEU A 226 -18.34 -35.24 -9.16
N VAL A 227 -18.28 -36.47 -8.65
CA VAL A 227 -18.65 -37.66 -9.39
C VAL A 227 -20.13 -37.46 -9.69
N GLY A 228 -20.42 -36.97 -10.89
CA GLY A 228 -21.79 -36.91 -11.36
C GLY A 228 -22.33 -38.34 -11.35
N GLU A 229 -23.38 -38.57 -10.57
CA GLU A 229 -24.23 -39.74 -10.77
C GLU A 229 -24.67 -39.74 -12.24
N PRO A 230 -24.51 -40.84 -12.98
CA PRO A 230 -25.04 -40.91 -14.33
C PRO A 230 -26.57 -40.74 -14.28
N PRO A 231 -27.17 -40.01 -15.24
CA PRO A 231 -28.61 -39.81 -15.27
C PRO A 231 -29.33 -41.15 -15.33
N ALA A 232 -30.37 -41.29 -14.50
CA ALA A 232 -31.22 -42.48 -14.48
C ALA A 232 -31.75 -42.79 -15.89
N ALA A 233 -31.54 -44.03 -16.32
CA ALA A 233 -32.00 -44.51 -17.62
C ALA A 233 -33.52 -44.36 -17.76
N VAL A 234 -33.94 -43.73 -18.84
CA VAL A 234 -35.35 -43.70 -19.27
C VAL A 234 -35.75 -45.15 -19.62
N PRO A 235 -36.84 -45.70 -19.07
CA PRO A 235 -37.24 -47.08 -19.35
C PRO A 235 -37.63 -47.21 -20.83
N GLN A 236 -36.85 -47.98 -21.58
CA GLN A 236 -37.20 -48.39 -22.94
C GLN A 236 -38.28 -49.47 -22.83
N GLY A 237 -39.41 -49.24 -23.50
CA GLY A 237 -40.55 -50.16 -23.55
C GLY A 237 -40.15 -51.54 -24.10
N GLU A 238 -40.71 -52.56 -23.47
CA GLU A 238 -40.48 -53.97 -23.75
C GLU A 238 -41.00 -54.35 -25.15
N PRO A 239 -40.15 -54.90 -26.05
CA PRO A 239 -40.61 -55.49 -27.30
C PRO A 239 -41.32 -56.84 -27.02
N PRO A 240 -42.37 -57.19 -27.79
CA PRO A 240 -43.25 -58.30 -27.48
C PRO A 240 -42.56 -59.66 -27.53
N ALA A 241 -43.01 -60.56 -26.65
CA ALA A 241 -42.48 -61.91 -26.47
C ALA A 241 -42.57 -62.77 -27.74
N PRO A 242 -41.56 -63.61 -28.03
CA PRO A 242 -41.64 -64.61 -29.09
C PRO A 242 -42.64 -65.73 -28.72
N PRO A 243 -43.29 -66.37 -29.72
CA PRO A 243 -44.26 -67.43 -29.48
C PRO A 243 -43.62 -68.68 -28.88
N ALA A 244 -44.34 -69.33 -27.96
CA ALA A 244 -43.94 -70.58 -27.32
C ALA A 244 -43.97 -71.75 -28.32
N GLU A 245 -42.87 -72.49 -28.43
CA GLU A 245 -42.87 -73.80 -29.10
C GLU A 245 -43.39 -74.89 -28.14
N PRO A 246 -44.18 -75.86 -28.65
CA PRO A 246 -44.96 -76.78 -27.83
C PRO A 246 -44.14 -77.95 -27.25
N ASP A 247 -44.49 -78.30 -26.00
CA ASP A 247 -44.02 -79.47 -25.25
C ASP A 247 -44.24 -80.78 -26.02
N SER A 248 -43.16 -81.56 -26.16
CA SER A 248 -43.22 -82.94 -26.63
C SER A 248 -43.33 -83.88 -25.44
N ASN A 249 -44.56 -84.16 -24.99
CA ASN A 249 -44.86 -85.41 -24.29
C ASN A 249 -46.35 -85.78 -24.39
N ASN A 250 -46.59 -86.90 -25.08
CA ASN A 250 -47.77 -87.79 -24.99
C ASN A 250 -49.17 -87.25 -25.34
N THR A 251 -49.57 -87.52 -26.59
CA THR A 251 -50.64 -88.48 -27.03
C THR A 251 -51.36 -89.26 -25.90
N PRO A 252 -52.66 -89.70 -26.02
CA PRO A 252 -53.28 -90.13 -27.28
C PRO A 252 -54.84 -90.17 -27.43
N LEU A 253 -55.26 -90.68 -28.60
CA LEU A 253 -56.46 -91.48 -28.93
C LEU A 253 -57.77 -90.81 -29.42
N PHE A 254 -58.19 -91.36 -30.59
CA PHE A 254 -59.41 -91.24 -31.41
C PHE A 254 -59.48 -90.12 -32.45
#